data_AF-A0A7C3CU78-F1
#
_entry.id   AF-A0A7C3CU78-F1
#
_cell.length_a   1.000
_cell.length_b   1.000
_cell.length_c   1.000
_cell.angle_alpha   90.00
_cell.angle_beta   90.00
_cell.angle_gamma   90.00
#
_symmetry.space_group_name_H-M   'P 1'
#
loop_
_entity.id
_entity.type
_entity.pdbx_description
1 polymer ?
#
loop_
_entity_poly.entity_id
_entity_poly.type
_entity_poly.pdbx_seq_one_letter_code
_entity_poly.pdbx_strand_id
1 'polypeptide(L)'
;MQISQHWRLNQQRYALIGEECPSCRAKIFPPRDVCLACAAPAKDLFTLSGLGEVYAYSTVYNAPAGFTGNAPYTVALVKLDEGPVVTAQLTDIDDD
;
A
#
# COMPACT_ATOMS: atom_id res chain seq x y z
N MET A 1 4.12 -10.89 18.93
CA MET A 1 3.56 -9.59 19.38
C MET A 1 4.36 -8.47 18.72
N GLN A 2 3.76 -7.72 17.78
CA GLN A 2 4.46 -6.75 16.90
C GLN A 2 4.11 -5.29 17.22
N ILE A 3 3.92 -4.95 18.51
CA ILE A 3 3.36 -3.65 18.92
C ILE A 3 4.23 -2.48 18.43
N SER A 4 5.54 -2.53 18.64
CA SER A 4 6.45 -1.45 18.20
C SER A 4 6.48 -1.27 16.69
N GLN A 5 6.29 -2.35 15.93
CA GLN A 5 6.20 -2.28 14.47
C GLN A 5 4.89 -1.58 14.05
N HIS A 6 3.75 -1.94 14.66
CA HIS A 6 2.46 -1.29 14.37
C HIS A 6 2.49 0.20 14.71
N TRP A 7 3.12 0.58 15.84
CA TRP A 7 3.29 1.99 16.21
C TRP A 7 4.10 2.77 15.18
N ARG A 8 5.23 2.23 14.70
CA ARG A 8 6.07 2.91 13.68
C ARG A 8 5.39 3.04 12.31
N LEU A 9 4.54 2.08 11.94
CA LEU A 9 3.91 2.03 10.62
C LEU A 9 2.50 2.62 10.59
N ASN A 10 2.04 3.26 11.66
CA ASN A 10 0.67 3.75 11.78
C ASN A 10 0.32 4.79 10.70
N GLN A 11 1.22 5.74 10.42
CA GLN A 11 0.98 6.83 9.47
C GLN A 11 0.80 6.31 8.04
N GLN A 12 1.69 5.43 7.57
CA GLN A 12 1.56 4.82 6.24
C GLN A 12 0.34 3.89 6.12
N ARG A 13 -0.08 3.23 7.21
CA ARG A 13 -1.22 2.29 7.19
C ARG A 13 -2.58 2.97 7.30
N TYR A 14 -2.68 4.04 8.09
CA TYR A 14 -3.96 4.70 8.39
C TYR A 14 -4.22 5.91 7.50
N ALA A 15 -3.17 6.61 7.07
CA ALA A 15 -3.30 7.86 6.33
C ALA A 15 -2.59 7.82 4.96
N LEU A 16 -2.11 6.65 4.52
CA LEU A 16 -1.36 6.50 3.27
C LEU A 16 -0.24 7.55 3.12
N ILE A 17 0.45 7.84 4.21
CA ILE A 17 1.60 8.75 4.21
C ILE A 17 2.80 8.00 3.64
N GLY A 18 3.21 8.44 2.46
CA GLY A 18 4.45 8.09 1.78
C GLY A 18 5.46 9.23 1.85
N GLU A 19 6.33 9.28 0.85
CA GLU A 19 7.31 10.34 0.68
C GLU A 19 7.37 10.84 -0.77
N GLU A 20 7.84 12.07 -0.94
CA GLU A 20 8.25 12.61 -2.21
C GLU A 20 9.76 12.85 -2.20
N CYS A 21 10.45 12.39 -3.24
CA CYS A 21 11.87 12.68 -3.37
C CYS A 21 12.07 14.17 -3.74
N PRO A 22 12.85 14.94 -2.96
CA PRO A 22 13.11 16.35 -3.28
C PRO A 22 13.91 16.53 -4.58
N SER A 23 14.71 15.54 -4.98
CA SER A 23 15.59 15.63 -6.14
C SER A 23 14.91 15.28 -7.47
N CYS A 24 14.06 14.26 -7.50
CA CYS A 24 13.41 13.80 -8.74
C CYS A 24 11.88 13.85 -8.71
N ARG A 25 11.29 14.29 -7.60
CA ARG A 25 9.83 14.40 -7.39
C ARG A 25 9.07 13.06 -7.50
N ALA A 26 9.79 11.94 -7.51
CA ALA A 26 9.17 10.62 -7.48
C ALA A 26 8.39 10.44 -6.16
N LYS A 27 7.17 9.92 -6.29
CA LYS A 27 6.32 9.55 -5.16
C LYS A 27 6.67 8.14 -4.72
N ILE A 28 6.85 7.94 -3.43
CA ILE A 28 7.41 6.72 -2.84
C ILE A 28 6.44 6.21 -1.79
N PHE A 29 6.00 4.97 -1.96
CA PHE A 29 5.21 4.28 -0.97
C PHE A 29 5.58 2.78 -0.97
N PRO A 30 5.83 2.16 0.20
CA PRO A 30 5.95 2.79 1.53
C PRO A 30 7.16 3.74 1.63
N PRO A 31 7.21 4.66 2.63
CA PRO A 31 8.37 5.51 2.94
C PRO A 31 9.68 4.75 3.00
N ARG A 32 10.78 5.37 2.53
CA ARG A 32 12.13 4.78 2.48
C ARG A 32 13.20 5.86 2.61
N ASP A 33 14.29 5.56 3.32
CA ASP A 33 15.41 6.50 3.47
C ASP A 33 16.09 6.92 2.14
N VAL A 34 15.97 6.09 1.09
CA VAL A 34 16.63 6.29 -0.21
C VAL A 34 15.64 6.12 -1.36
N CYS A 35 15.63 7.10 -2.28
CA CYS A 35 14.82 7.05 -3.48
C CYS A 35 15.35 6.01 -4.48
N LEU A 36 14.48 5.11 -4.94
CA LEU A 36 14.84 4.09 -5.93
C LEU A 36 15.07 4.64 -7.35
N ALA A 37 14.57 5.83 -7.65
CA ALA A 37 14.70 6.43 -8.98
C ALA A 37 16.04 7.17 -9.18
N CYS A 38 16.57 7.81 -8.14
CA CYS A 38 17.76 8.67 -8.25
C CYS A 38 18.82 8.44 -7.16
N ALA A 39 18.61 7.50 -6.23
CA ALA A 39 19.48 7.20 -5.09
C ALA A 39 19.73 8.37 -4.11
N ALA A 40 19.05 9.51 -4.28
CA ALA A 40 19.08 10.60 -3.31
C ALA A 40 18.26 10.25 -2.05
N PRO A 41 18.50 10.92 -0.92
CA PRO A 41 17.66 10.77 0.26
C PRO A 41 16.19 11.10 -0.05
N ALA A 42 15.28 10.23 0.34
CA ALA A 42 13.84 10.52 0.37
C ALA A 42 13.48 10.87 1.81
N LYS A 43 12.82 12.02 2.00
CA LYS A 43 12.60 12.61 3.33
C LYS A 43 11.30 13.39 3.46
N ASP A 44 10.81 13.97 2.37
CA ASP A 44 9.65 14.86 2.45
C ASP A 44 8.39 14.01 2.50
N LEU A 45 7.65 14.10 3.61
CA LEU A 45 6.40 13.38 3.78
C LEU A 45 5.37 13.82 2.73
N PHE A 46 4.67 12.87 2.17
CA PHE A 46 3.63 13.11 1.17
C PHE A 46 2.41 12.23 1.44
N THR A 47 1.22 12.83 1.50
CA THR A 47 -0.03 12.09 1.68
C THR A 47 -0.57 11.70 0.31
N LEU A 48 -0.66 10.41 0.02
CA LEU A 48 -1.28 9.93 -1.22
C LEU A 48 -2.81 10.08 -1.13
N SER A 49 -3.45 10.33 -2.26
CA SER A 49 -4.90 10.53 -2.36
C SER A 49 -5.71 9.30 -1.90
N GLY A 50 -5.13 8.10 -2.04
CA GLY A 50 -5.82 6.83 -1.84
C GLY A 50 -6.67 6.41 -3.04
N LEU A 51 -6.61 7.16 -4.15
CA LEU A 51 -7.24 6.80 -5.41
C LEU A 51 -6.26 6.02 -6.29
N GLY A 52 -6.82 5.15 -7.13
CA GLY A 52 -6.03 4.35 -8.05
C GLY A 52 -6.89 3.33 -8.79
N GLU A 53 -6.21 2.54 -9.61
CA GLU A 53 -6.82 1.54 -10.47
C GLU A 53 -6.32 0.13 -10.11
N VAL A 54 -7.20 -0.86 -10.22
CA VAL A 54 -6.82 -2.27 -10.05
C VAL A 54 -5.94 -2.69 -11.22
N TYR A 55 -4.66 -2.94 -10.94
CA TYR A 55 -3.69 -3.40 -11.93
C TYR A 55 -3.77 -4.91 -12.17
N ALA A 56 -3.94 -5.69 -11.10
CA ALA A 56 -4.14 -7.13 -11.14
C ALA A 56 -4.85 -7.59 -9.86
N TYR A 57 -5.60 -8.68 -9.91
CA TYR A 57 -6.27 -9.24 -8.73
C TYR A 57 -6.31 -10.77 -8.75
N SER A 58 -6.55 -11.37 -7.59
CA SER A 58 -6.79 -12.80 -7.43
C SER A 58 -7.70 -13.05 -6.23
N THR A 59 -8.55 -14.07 -6.34
CA THR A 59 -9.44 -14.50 -5.26
C THR A 59 -8.82 -15.66 -4.49
N VAL A 60 -8.67 -15.47 -3.18
CA VAL A 60 -8.13 -16.47 -2.27
C VAL A 60 -9.26 -17.35 -1.76
N TYR A 61 -9.41 -18.54 -2.35
CA TYR A 61 -10.39 -19.54 -1.92
C TYR A 61 -9.90 -20.39 -0.74
N ASN A 62 -8.60 -20.67 -0.66
CA ASN A 62 -8.01 -21.41 0.43
C ASN A 62 -7.16 -20.47 1.29
N ALA A 63 -7.79 -19.92 2.33
CA ALA A 63 -7.18 -18.90 3.18
C ALA A 63 -6.31 -19.51 4.29
N PRO A 64 -5.20 -18.84 4.67
CA PRO A 64 -4.38 -19.25 5.80
C PRO A 64 -5.13 -19.10 7.12
N ALA A 65 -4.63 -19.77 8.16
CA ALA A 65 -5.16 -19.66 9.52
C ALA A 65 -5.22 -18.19 9.97
N GLY A 66 -6.37 -17.76 10.47
CA GLY A 66 -6.65 -16.37 10.86
C GLY A 66 -7.40 -15.54 9.80
N PHE A 67 -7.48 -16.02 8.55
CA PHE A 67 -8.24 -15.38 7.46
C PHE A 67 -9.36 -16.26 6.91
N THR A 68 -9.58 -17.45 7.47
CA THR A 68 -10.61 -18.40 7.02
C THR A 68 -12.03 -17.83 7.10
N GLY A 69 -12.31 -16.94 8.06
CA GLY A 69 -13.61 -16.26 8.17
C GLY A 69 -13.87 -15.20 7.10
N ASN A 70 -12.85 -14.82 6.33
CA ASN A 70 -12.96 -13.88 5.21
C ASN A 70 -12.94 -14.60 3.86
N ALA A 71 -12.82 -15.94 3.82
CA ALA A 71 -12.76 -16.66 2.55
C ALA A 71 -14.17 -16.83 1.94
N PRO A 72 -14.34 -16.65 0.62
CA PRO A 72 -13.35 -16.13 -0.33
C PRO A 72 -13.16 -14.60 -0.19
N TYR A 73 -11.91 -14.13 -0.31
CA TYR A 73 -11.61 -12.70 -0.41
C TYR A 73 -10.73 -12.40 -1.62
N THR A 74 -10.91 -11.23 -2.21
CA THR A 74 -10.12 -10.76 -3.34
C THR A 74 -8.97 -9.87 -2.87
N VAL A 75 -7.75 -10.20 -3.30
CA VAL A 75 -6.56 -9.37 -3.12
C VAL A 75 -6.20 -8.74 -4.46
N ALA A 76 -5.86 -7.45 -4.44
CA ALA A 76 -5.48 -6.70 -5.61
C ALA A 76 -4.12 -6.00 -5.44
N LEU A 77 -3.43 -5.86 -6.58
CA LEU A 77 -2.43 -4.83 -6.81
C LEU A 77 -3.16 -3.59 -7.33
N VAL A 78 -3.10 -2.51 -6.57
CA VAL A 78 -3.71 -1.23 -6.92
C VAL A 78 -2.59 -0.26 -7.29
N LYS A 79 -2.62 0.24 -8.52
CA LYS A 79 -1.72 1.30 -8.97
C LYS A 79 -2.35 2.63 -8.59
N LEU A 80 -1.75 3.32 -7.63
CA LEU A 80 -2.22 4.63 -7.18
C LEU A 80 -1.99 5.68 -8.28
N ASP A 81 -2.81 6.73 -8.29
CA ASP A 81 -2.73 7.81 -9.27
C ASP A 81 -1.35 8.50 -9.26
N GLU A 82 -0.71 8.54 -8.08
CA GLU A 82 0.62 9.08 -7.90
C GLU A 82 1.75 8.18 -8.40
N GLY A 83 1.45 6.92 -8.75
CA GLY A 83 2.38 5.97 -9.35
C GLY A 83 2.69 4.70 -8.53
N PRO A 84 2.85 4.73 -7.20
CA PRO A 84 3.15 3.53 -6.42
C PRO A 84 2.08 2.45 -6.54
N VAL A 85 2.51 1.18 -6.47
CA VAL A 85 1.61 0.02 -6.47
C VAL A 85 1.51 -0.55 -5.06
N VAL A 86 0.29 -0.70 -4.56
CA VAL A 86 0.01 -1.25 -3.23
C VAL A 86 -0.74 -2.58 -3.33
N THR A 87 -0.48 -3.47 -2.38
CA THR A 87 -1.24 -4.72 -2.24
C THR A 87 -2.28 -4.55 -1.14
N ALA A 88 -3.55 -4.72 -1.47
CA ALA A 88 -4.67 -4.58 -0.54
C ALA A 88 -5.77 -5.60 -0.83
N GLN A 89 -6.63 -5.88 0.16
CA GLN A 89 -7.88 -6.60 -0.10
C GLN A 89 -8.91 -5.63 -0.66
N LEU A 90 -9.70 -6.10 -1.63
CA LEU A 90 -10.88 -5.40 -2.09
C LEU A 90 -12.07 -5.85 -1.23
N THR A 91 -12.81 -4.88 -0.68
CA THR A 91 -14.00 -5.12 0.14
C THR A 91 -15.24 -4.67 -0.60
N ASP A 92 -16.42 -5.06 -0.10
CA ASP A 92 -17.72 -4.62 -0.61
C ASP A 92 -17.88 -4.89 -2.12
N ILE A 93 -17.37 -6.05 -2.58
CA ILE A 93 -17.59 -6.56 -3.92
C ILE A 93 -18.93 -7.30 -3.90
N ASP A 94 -19.85 -6.89 -4.76
CA ASP A 94 -21.12 -7.58 -4.95
C ASP A 94 -20.91 -8.92 -5.68
N ASP A 95 -21.60 -9.95 -5.21
CA ASP A 95 -21.69 -11.26 -5.87
C ASP A 95 -22.82 -11.20 -6.92
N ASP A 96 -22.49 -10.86 -8.17
CA ASP A 96 -23.38 -11.12 -9.32
C ASP A 96 -23.25 -12.59 -9.79
#